data_AF-A0AAE0ZWD3-F1
#
_entry.id   AF-A0AAE0ZWD3-F1
#
_cell.length_a   1.000
_cell.length_b   1.000
_cell.length_c   1.000
_cell.angle_alpha   90.00
_cell.angle_beta   90.00
_cell.angle_gamma   90.00
#
_symmetry.space_group_name_H-M   'P 1'
#
loop_
_entity.id
_entity.type
_entity.pdbx_description
1 polymer ?
#
loop_
_entity_poly.entity_id
_entity_poly.type
_entity_poly.pdbx_seq_one_letter_code
_entity_poly.pdbx_strand_id
1 'polypeptide(L)'
;MVRFIHERYQKRTRNSRTCYRRPASHQQMWPLGKLKVWCLQFMLIPKLLWPLLVHEICSTTVEAIEAKINKFTRRWLGVPPGLTDVAMYCRKAKLRLPLKSILEEYKCGKARLLSMLEDSEDPVVKTVQPTIKTGRKWKVVEAVDEAKECLKIKEVIGQTQTDRKGLGSSTAKWWSKAEGKEKRDMVINEIRLNEDSRRVQKAVQQPQWTNWDNALQKSLTWNEIWHMAPLRISFLKRSVYDLLPSNANLVRWGKKEDLTCPLCQGRQTTEHVLSSCKIALSQGRYTWRHNRVLQELAAIISTAKGETTIPNIHNRGRR
;
A
#
# COMPACT_ATOMS: atom_id res chain seq x y z
N MET A 1 36.93 3.79 -37.67
CA MET A 1 35.94 4.69 -37.04
C MET A 1 34.92 3.98 -36.12
N VAL A 2 35.14 2.73 -35.69
CA VAL A 2 34.30 2.03 -34.68
C VAL A 2 35.10 1.56 -33.45
N ARG A 3 36.43 1.74 -33.43
CA ARG A 3 37.29 1.45 -32.26
C ARG A 3 37.60 2.66 -31.37
N PHE A 4 37.14 3.86 -31.72
CA PHE A 4 37.43 5.09 -30.95
C PHE A 4 36.35 5.47 -29.91
N ILE A 5 35.20 4.81 -29.92
CA ILE A 5 34.08 5.10 -29.00
C ILE A 5 34.10 4.18 -27.76
N HIS A 6 34.71 2.99 -27.87
CA HIS A 6 34.71 2.01 -26.77
C HIS A 6 35.75 2.32 -25.68
N GLU A 7 36.82 3.07 -26.00
CA GLU A 7 37.92 3.36 -25.06
C GLU A 7 37.68 4.58 -24.16
N ARG A 8 36.73 5.46 -24.49
CA ARG A 8 36.32 6.58 -23.62
C ARG A 8 35.25 6.21 -22.59
N TYR A 9 34.59 5.05 -22.73
CA TYR A 9 33.51 4.64 -21.83
C TYR A 9 33.99 3.84 -20.61
N GLN A 10 35.21 3.30 -20.62
CA GLN A 10 35.76 2.47 -19.53
C GLN A 10 36.76 3.17 -18.59
N LYS A 11 37.19 4.41 -18.88
CA LYS A 11 38.13 5.17 -18.03
C LYS A 11 37.50 6.12 -17.01
N ARG A 12 36.17 6.09 -16.81
CA ARG A 12 35.48 6.94 -15.80
C ARG A 12 34.92 6.19 -14.59
N THR A 13 35.35 4.94 -14.39
CA THR A 13 35.07 4.14 -13.19
C THR A 13 36.31 4.03 -12.32
N ARG A 14 36.71 5.13 -11.67
CA ARG A 14 37.54 5.11 -10.45
C ARG A 14 37.49 6.50 -9.81
N ASN A 15 37.16 6.53 -8.51
CA ASN A 15 37.14 7.66 -7.60
C ASN A 15 36.10 8.78 -7.83
N SER A 16 34.95 8.66 -7.15
CA SER A 16 34.50 9.63 -6.14
C SER A 16 33.08 9.27 -5.65
N ARG A 17 32.95 8.90 -4.38
CA ARG A 17 31.66 8.84 -3.68
C ARG A 17 31.15 10.26 -3.47
N THR A 18 30.47 10.80 -4.45
CA THR A 18 29.73 12.07 -4.33
C THR A 18 28.26 11.81 -4.60
N CYS A 19 27.46 12.11 -3.58
CA CYS A 19 26.01 12.18 -3.64
C CYS A 19 25.54 12.85 -4.94
N TYR A 20 24.92 12.08 -5.84
CA TYR A 20 24.17 12.65 -6.95
C TYR A 20 22.95 13.39 -6.39
N ARG A 21 23.10 14.69 -6.10
CA ARG A 21 22.03 15.66 -6.35
C ARG A 21 21.75 15.57 -7.85
N ARG A 22 20.63 14.96 -8.22
CA ARG A 22 20.14 15.04 -9.59
C ARG A 22 19.83 16.51 -9.92
N PRO A 23 20.28 17.03 -11.08
CA PRO A 23 20.00 18.41 -11.48
C PRO A 23 18.49 18.62 -11.70
N ALA A 24 18.04 19.81 -11.32
CA ALA A 24 16.63 20.23 -11.22
C ALA A 24 15.98 20.60 -12.58
N SER A 25 16.57 20.21 -13.72
CA SER A 25 16.06 20.57 -15.06
C SER A 25 15.05 19.57 -15.66
N HIS A 26 14.61 18.57 -14.90
CA HIS A 26 13.56 17.61 -15.30
C HIS A 26 12.31 17.68 -14.40
N GLN A 27 11.95 18.88 -13.94
CA GLN A 27 10.81 19.12 -13.05
C GLN A 27 9.43 18.99 -13.76
N GLN A 28 9.37 18.66 -15.05
CA GLN A 28 8.12 18.47 -15.83
C GLN A 28 7.71 17.01 -16.10
N MET A 29 8.33 16.01 -15.46
CA MET A 29 8.01 14.58 -15.72
C MET A 29 7.23 13.89 -14.58
N TRP A 30 6.56 14.65 -13.72
CA TRP A 30 5.82 14.12 -12.55
C TRP A 30 4.35 13.75 -12.81
N PRO A 31 3.58 14.43 -13.70
CA PRO A 31 2.24 13.96 -14.10
C PRO A 31 2.28 12.54 -14.68
N LEU A 32 3.41 12.18 -15.29
CA LEU A 32 3.65 10.91 -15.94
C LEU A 32 3.75 9.72 -14.98
N GLY A 33 4.15 9.92 -13.72
CA GLY A 33 4.31 8.82 -12.76
C GLY A 33 2.98 8.18 -12.37
N LYS A 34 1.99 9.01 -12.01
CA LYS A 34 0.64 8.56 -11.66
C LYS A 34 -0.03 7.88 -12.86
N LEU A 35 0.10 8.47 -14.05
CA LEU A 35 -0.41 7.91 -15.30
C LEU A 35 0.20 6.53 -15.60
N LYS A 36 1.52 6.35 -15.44
CA LYS A 36 2.16 5.05 -15.63
C LYS A 36 1.62 3.98 -14.69
N VAL A 37 1.42 4.30 -13.42
CA VAL A 37 0.83 3.37 -12.44
C VAL A 37 -0.63 3.08 -12.79
N TRP A 38 -1.38 4.08 -13.24
CA TRP A 38 -2.75 3.91 -13.68
C TRP A 38 -2.84 2.97 -14.91
N CYS A 39 -2.02 3.21 -15.95
CA CYS A 39 -1.95 2.33 -17.12
C CYS A 39 -1.49 0.92 -16.74
N LEU A 40 -0.55 0.78 -15.82
CA LEU A 40 -0.16 -0.52 -15.28
C LEU A 40 -1.37 -1.25 -14.68
N GLN A 41 -2.16 -0.56 -13.85
CA GLN A 41 -3.28 -1.16 -13.12
C GLN A 41 -4.48 -1.50 -14.00
N PHE A 42 -4.80 -0.66 -14.97
CA PHE A 42 -6.03 -0.79 -15.77
C PHE A 42 -5.82 -1.31 -17.19
N MET A 43 -4.58 -1.27 -17.72
CA MET A 43 -4.29 -1.75 -19.07
C MET A 43 -3.36 -2.97 -19.03
N LEU A 44 -2.22 -2.87 -18.35
CA LEU A 44 -1.20 -3.91 -18.42
C LEU A 44 -1.55 -5.13 -17.56
N ILE A 45 -1.95 -4.94 -16.29
CA ILE A 45 -2.31 -6.05 -15.40
C ILE A 45 -3.44 -6.89 -15.99
N PRO A 46 -4.57 -6.31 -16.47
CA PRO A 46 -5.63 -7.10 -17.10
C PRO A 46 -5.14 -7.92 -18.31
N LYS A 47 -4.29 -7.33 -19.17
CA LYS A 47 -3.68 -8.03 -20.31
C LYS A 47 -2.75 -9.17 -19.89
N LEU A 48 -2.03 -9.01 -18.77
CA LEU A 48 -1.16 -10.06 -18.22
C LEU A 48 -1.95 -11.16 -17.50
N LEU A 49 -3.10 -10.84 -16.89
CA LEU A 49 -3.89 -11.82 -16.15
C LEU A 49 -4.45 -12.92 -17.05
N TRP A 50 -4.80 -12.61 -18.30
CA TRP A 50 -5.30 -13.61 -19.24
C TRP A 50 -4.31 -14.75 -19.53
N PRO A 51 -3.07 -14.51 -20.01
CA PRO A 51 -2.10 -15.59 -20.22
C PRO A 51 -1.72 -16.29 -18.90
N LEU A 52 -1.70 -15.56 -17.78
CA LEU A 52 -1.48 -16.16 -16.45
C LEU A 52 -2.61 -17.11 -16.03
N LEU A 53 -3.85 -16.85 -16.46
CA LEU A 53 -5.01 -17.69 -16.20
C LEU A 53 -4.98 -18.95 -17.07
N VAL A 54 -4.71 -18.80 -18.36
CA VAL A 54 -4.76 -19.88 -19.36
C VAL A 54 -3.61 -20.88 -19.18
N HIS A 55 -2.38 -20.41 -18.94
CA HIS A 55 -1.21 -21.27 -18.87
C HIS A 55 -0.91 -21.82 -17.47
N GLU A 56 -0.25 -22.98 -17.41
CA GLU A 56 0.28 -23.61 -16.19
C GLU A 56 1.54 -22.89 -15.69
N ILE A 57 1.37 -21.66 -15.19
CA ILE A 57 2.49 -20.85 -14.67
C ILE A 57 2.57 -21.04 -13.16
N CYS A 58 3.78 -21.30 -12.65
CA CYS A 58 4.05 -21.40 -11.21
C CYS A 58 3.91 -20.05 -10.48
N SER A 59 3.38 -20.07 -9.26
CA SER A 59 3.24 -18.89 -8.40
C SER A 59 4.56 -18.13 -8.16
N THR A 60 5.70 -18.83 -8.11
CA THR A 60 7.04 -18.22 -7.96
C THR A 60 7.43 -17.32 -9.15
N THR A 61 6.96 -17.65 -10.35
CA THR A 61 7.20 -16.81 -11.54
C THR A 61 6.40 -15.53 -11.46
N VAL A 62 5.16 -15.62 -11.00
CA VAL A 62 4.29 -14.45 -10.78
C VAL A 62 4.83 -13.54 -9.69
N GLU A 63 5.40 -14.10 -8.62
CA GLU A 63 6.12 -13.33 -7.59
C GLU A 63 7.31 -12.55 -8.16
N ALA A 64 8.08 -13.13 -9.08
CA ALA A 64 9.19 -12.44 -9.74
C ALA A 64 8.70 -11.29 -10.64
N ILE A 65 7.56 -11.47 -11.31
CA ILE A 65 6.90 -10.39 -12.08
C ILE A 65 6.43 -9.28 -11.13
N GLU A 66 5.78 -9.64 -10.03
CA GLU A 66 5.32 -8.67 -9.02
C GLU A 66 6.49 -7.88 -8.43
N ALA A 67 7.62 -8.52 -8.12
CA ALA A 67 8.81 -7.83 -7.62
C ALA A 67 9.33 -6.76 -8.60
N LYS A 68 9.33 -7.05 -9.90
CA LYS A 68 9.68 -6.07 -10.96
C LYS A 68 8.66 -4.93 -10.98
N ILE A 69 7.36 -5.25 -10.96
CA ILE A 69 6.28 -4.26 -10.93
C ILE A 69 6.39 -3.35 -9.70
N ASN A 70 6.68 -3.90 -8.53
CA ASN A 70 6.82 -3.16 -7.27
C ASN A 70 7.97 -2.16 -7.35
N LYS A 71 9.11 -2.56 -7.91
CA LYS A 71 10.28 -1.69 -8.13
C LYS A 71 9.91 -0.46 -8.98
N PHE A 72 9.22 -0.67 -10.11
CA PHE A 72 8.78 0.43 -10.98
C PHE A 72 7.69 1.28 -10.32
N THR A 73 6.71 0.65 -9.68
CA THR A 73 5.61 1.35 -9.00
C THR A 73 6.12 2.26 -7.89
N ARG A 74 7.05 1.80 -7.05
CA ARG A 74 7.67 2.64 -6.00
C ARG A 74 8.42 3.83 -6.62
N ARG A 75 9.17 3.60 -7.71
CA ARG A 75 9.87 4.66 -8.44
C ARG A 75 8.90 5.69 -9.03
N TRP A 76 7.81 5.26 -9.64
CA TRP A 76 6.83 6.17 -10.27
C TRP A 76 5.99 6.95 -9.25
N LEU A 77 5.68 6.37 -8.09
CA LEU A 77 5.00 7.06 -6.99
C LEU A 77 5.93 7.91 -6.12
N GLY A 78 7.25 7.85 -6.34
CA GLY A 78 8.25 8.56 -5.53
C GLY A 78 8.40 8.02 -4.10
N VAL A 79 7.90 6.82 -3.85
CA VAL A 79 7.89 6.13 -2.56
C VAL A 79 9.26 5.46 -2.32
N PRO A 80 9.73 5.35 -1.05
CA PRO A 80 11.01 4.70 -0.76
C PRO A 80 11.07 3.25 -1.26
N PRO A 81 12.24 2.76 -1.71
CA PRO A 81 12.40 1.39 -2.17
C PRO A 81 12.16 0.35 -1.06
N GLY A 82 12.42 0.72 0.20
CA GLY A 82 12.18 -0.09 1.39
C GLY A 82 10.73 -0.07 1.91
N LEU A 83 9.78 0.54 1.18
CA LEU A 83 8.37 0.40 1.54
C LEU A 83 7.93 -1.06 1.36
N THR A 84 7.31 -1.63 2.40
CA THR A 84 6.79 -3.00 2.38
C THR A 84 5.59 -3.13 1.42
N ASP A 85 5.40 -4.33 0.88
CA ASP A 85 4.26 -4.62 0.00
C ASP A 85 2.91 -4.53 0.72
N VAL A 86 2.92 -4.71 2.05
CA VAL A 86 1.76 -4.50 2.93
C VAL A 86 1.24 -3.07 2.78
N ALA A 87 2.14 -2.09 2.81
CA ALA A 87 1.78 -0.70 2.63
C ALA A 87 1.32 -0.38 1.20
N MET A 88 1.61 -1.23 0.20
CA MET A 88 1.16 -0.99 -1.17
C MET A 88 -0.21 -1.61 -1.46
N TYR A 89 -0.43 -2.86 -1.02
CA TYR A 89 -1.56 -3.67 -1.47
C TYR A 89 -2.55 -4.04 -0.37
N CYS A 90 -2.16 -4.02 0.91
CA CYS A 90 -3.01 -4.57 1.96
C CYS A 90 -4.25 -3.70 2.19
N ARG A 91 -5.44 -4.33 2.16
CA ARG A 91 -6.71 -3.63 2.42
C ARG A 91 -6.90 -3.26 3.87
N LYS A 92 -6.21 -3.91 4.82
CA LYS A 92 -6.27 -3.60 6.26
C LYS A 92 -5.28 -2.49 6.68
N ALA A 93 -4.42 -2.02 5.76
CA ALA A 93 -3.42 -1.04 6.10
C ALA A 93 -4.03 0.36 6.34
N LYS A 94 -3.56 1.10 7.35
CA LYS A 94 -4.14 2.40 7.74
C LYS A 94 -4.21 3.43 6.62
N LEU A 95 -3.28 3.39 5.67
CA LEU A 95 -3.35 4.15 4.43
C LEU A 95 -3.40 3.20 3.24
N ARG A 96 -4.56 3.02 2.64
CA ARG A 96 -4.74 2.14 1.47
C ARG A 96 -4.50 2.91 0.17
N LEU A 97 -3.74 2.30 -0.74
CA LEU A 97 -3.66 2.75 -2.13
C LEU A 97 -4.65 1.95 -2.99
N PRO A 98 -5.18 2.52 -4.08
CA PRO A 98 -6.06 1.82 -5.00
C PRO A 98 -5.23 0.99 -6.00
N LEU A 99 -4.33 0.15 -5.49
CA LEU A 99 -3.47 -0.73 -6.27
C LEU A 99 -3.88 -2.19 -6.07
N LYS A 100 -3.83 -2.96 -7.15
CA LYS A 100 -4.00 -4.41 -7.14
C LYS A 100 -2.65 -5.09 -7.21
N SER A 101 -2.50 -6.16 -6.43
CA SER A 101 -1.37 -7.08 -6.48
C SER A 101 -1.61 -8.08 -7.61
N ILE A 102 -0.65 -8.22 -8.53
CA ILE A 102 -0.78 -9.18 -9.65
C ILE A 102 -0.79 -10.61 -9.12
N LEU A 103 -0.04 -10.89 -8.06
CA LEU A 103 -0.01 -12.21 -7.43
C LEU A 103 -1.37 -12.56 -6.83
N GLU A 104 -2.02 -11.60 -6.18
CA GLU A 104 -3.34 -11.80 -5.61
C GLU A 104 -4.40 -12.02 -6.70
N GLU A 105 -4.40 -11.20 -7.75
CA GLU A 105 -5.34 -11.36 -8.87
C GLU A 105 -5.09 -12.67 -9.63
N TYR A 106 -3.83 -13.12 -9.75
CA TYR A 106 -3.49 -14.44 -10.27
C TYR A 106 -4.09 -15.57 -9.43
N LYS A 107 -3.92 -15.52 -8.10
CA LYS A 107 -4.50 -16.52 -7.18
C LYS A 107 -6.01 -16.54 -7.25
N CYS A 108 -6.64 -15.36 -7.22
CA CYS A 108 -8.09 -15.22 -7.37
C CYS A 108 -8.58 -15.74 -8.72
N GLY A 109 -7.83 -15.48 -9.80
CA GLY A 109 -8.14 -15.98 -11.14
C GLY A 109 -8.08 -17.50 -11.21
N LYS A 110 -7.03 -18.11 -10.69
CA LYS A 110 -6.90 -19.58 -10.63
C LYS A 110 -7.97 -20.23 -9.76
N ALA A 111 -8.28 -19.64 -8.59
CA ALA A 111 -9.36 -20.11 -7.74
C ALA A 111 -10.73 -19.99 -8.44
N ARG A 112 -10.98 -18.87 -9.12
CA ARG A 112 -12.21 -18.68 -9.91
C ARG A 112 -12.34 -19.71 -11.02
N LEU A 113 -11.25 -20.00 -11.74
CA LEU A 113 -11.22 -21.03 -12.77
C LEU A 113 -11.52 -22.41 -12.18
N LEU A 114 -10.91 -22.76 -11.04
CA LEU A 114 -11.18 -24.03 -10.37
C LEU A 114 -12.67 -24.17 -10.03
N SER A 115 -13.25 -23.19 -9.35
CA SER A 115 -14.66 -23.25 -8.98
C SER A 115 -15.59 -23.24 -10.20
N MET A 116 -15.19 -22.62 -11.32
CA MET A 116 -15.96 -22.69 -12.57
C MET A 116 -15.94 -24.07 -13.22
N LEU A 117 -14.84 -24.82 -13.07
CA LEU A 117 -14.75 -26.19 -13.55
C LEU A 117 -15.54 -27.15 -12.64
N GLU A 118 -15.50 -26.93 -11.33
CA GLU A 118 -16.29 -27.71 -10.34
C GLU A 118 -17.81 -27.53 -10.55
N ASP A 119 -18.24 -26.29 -10.75
CA ASP A 119 -19.66 -25.92 -10.95
C ASP A 119 -20.09 -26.00 -12.43
N SER A 120 -19.32 -26.66 -13.31
CA SER A 120 -19.64 -26.72 -14.73
C SER A 120 -20.94 -27.48 -14.99
N GLU A 121 -21.75 -26.97 -15.92
CA GLU A 121 -22.97 -27.64 -16.41
C GLU A 121 -22.62 -28.82 -17.34
N ASP A 122 -21.43 -28.83 -17.92
CA ASP A 122 -20.97 -29.91 -18.80
C ASP A 122 -20.59 -31.15 -17.96
N PRO A 123 -21.30 -32.28 -18.14
CA PRO A 123 -21.04 -33.49 -17.36
C PRO A 123 -19.63 -34.04 -17.60
N VAL A 124 -19.06 -33.88 -18.80
CA VAL A 124 -17.71 -34.37 -19.10
C VAL A 124 -16.67 -33.60 -18.30
N VAL A 125 -16.78 -32.27 -18.29
CA VAL A 125 -15.88 -31.40 -17.51
C VAL A 125 -15.98 -31.71 -16.02
N LYS A 126 -17.21 -31.92 -15.53
CA LYS A 126 -17.50 -32.25 -14.13
C LYS A 126 -16.95 -33.62 -13.71
N THR A 127 -16.91 -34.58 -14.63
CA THR A 127 -16.30 -35.90 -14.39
C THR A 127 -14.78 -35.84 -14.44
N VAL A 128 -14.20 -35.13 -15.40
CA VAL A 128 -12.74 -35.09 -15.62
C VAL A 128 -12.01 -34.26 -14.56
N GLN A 129 -12.63 -33.17 -14.07
CA GLN A 129 -12.05 -32.21 -13.12
C GLN A 129 -10.58 -31.88 -13.40
N PRO A 130 -10.29 -31.11 -14.47
CA PRO A 130 -8.92 -30.81 -14.86
C PRO A 130 -8.10 -30.21 -13.71
N THR A 131 -6.98 -30.85 -13.40
CA THR A 131 -6.10 -30.37 -12.32
C THR A 131 -5.35 -29.12 -12.76
N ILE A 132 -5.62 -28.00 -12.10
CA ILE A 132 -4.95 -26.72 -12.37
C ILE A 132 -3.58 -26.71 -11.68
N LYS A 133 -2.50 -26.75 -12.47
CA LYS A 133 -1.13 -26.69 -11.93
C LYS A 133 -0.70 -25.24 -11.64
N THR A 134 -0.36 -24.96 -10.37
CA THR A 134 0.11 -23.64 -9.90
C THR A 134 1.52 -23.69 -9.27
N GLY A 135 2.22 -24.82 -9.43
CA GLY A 135 3.55 -25.09 -8.89
C GLY A 135 3.52 -25.67 -7.46
N ARG A 136 4.69 -25.84 -6.86
CA ARG A 136 4.85 -26.48 -5.53
C ARG A 136 4.52 -25.56 -4.35
N LYS A 137 4.81 -24.27 -4.47
CA LYS A 137 4.75 -23.29 -3.35
C LYS A 137 3.33 -22.95 -2.92
N TRP A 138 2.38 -22.96 -3.86
CA TRP A 138 0.99 -22.62 -3.61
C TRP A 138 0.13 -23.45 -4.55
N LYS A 139 -0.82 -24.17 -3.97
CA LYS A 139 -1.77 -25.01 -4.70
C LYS A 139 -3.16 -24.39 -4.59
N VAL A 140 -3.84 -24.29 -5.73
CA VAL A 140 -5.16 -23.68 -5.80
C VAL A 140 -6.24 -24.48 -5.09
N VAL A 141 -6.19 -25.82 -5.20
CA VAL A 141 -7.17 -26.73 -4.58
C VAL A 141 -7.17 -26.54 -3.06
N GLU A 142 -5.99 -26.69 -2.44
CA GLU A 142 -5.81 -26.50 -0.98
C GLU A 142 -6.31 -25.11 -0.51
N ALA A 143 -6.02 -24.05 -1.27
CA ALA A 143 -6.43 -22.70 -0.91
C ALA A 143 -7.94 -22.46 -1.05
N VAL A 144 -8.59 -23.12 -2.02
CA VAL A 144 -10.04 -23.06 -2.21
C VAL A 144 -10.74 -23.87 -1.12
N ASP A 145 -10.22 -25.05 -0.77
CA ASP A 145 -10.77 -25.88 0.29
C ASP A 145 -10.64 -25.20 1.67
N GLU A 146 -9.48 -24.65 1.99
CA GLU A 146 -9.28 -23.84 3.21
C GLU A 146 -10.27 -22.67 3.28
N ALA A 147 -10.51 -21.99 2.16
CA ALA A 147 -11.49 -20.92 2.08
C ALA A 147 -12.94 -21.41 2.27
N LYS A 148 -13.31 -22.54 1.66
CA LYS A 148 -14.64 -23.18 1.85
C LYS A 148 -14.86 -23.56 3.32
N GLU A 149 -13.86 -24.17 3.97
CA GLU A 149 -13.93 -24.52 5.39
C GLU A 149 -14.03 -23.29 6.30
N CYS A 150 -13.23 -22.24 6.04
CA CYS A 150 -13.35 -20.98 6.78
C CYS A 150 -14.75 -20.36 6.69
N LEU A 151 -15.40 -20.46 5.51
CA LEU A 151 -16.77 -19.97 5.33
C LEU A 151 -17.80 -20.79 6.12
N LYS A 152 -17.66 -22.12 6.15
CA LYS A 152 -18.49 -23.00 7.00
C LYS A 152 -18.32 -22.66 8.48
N ILE A 153 -17.08 -22.47 8.94
CA ILE A 153 -16.80 -22.09 10.34
C ILE A 153 -17.45 -20.75 10.68
N LYS A 154 -17.36 -19.74 9.80
CA LYS A 154 -18.02 -18.45 9.99
C LYS A 154 -19.54 -18.57 10.07
N GLU A 155 -20.12 -19.47 9.29
CA GLU A 155 -21.54 -19.78 9.34
C GLU A 155 -21.94 -20.43 10.68
N VAL A 156 -21.14 -21.35 11.21
CA VAL A 156 -21.37 -21.97 12.53
C VAL A 156 -21.24 -20.95 13.67
N ILE A 157 -20.24 -20.07 13.61
CA ILE A 157 -20.04 -18.99 14.59
C ILE A 157 -21.22 -18.00 14.55
N GLY A 158 -21.89 -17.88 13.40
CA GLY A 158 -22.99 -16.96 13.19
C GLY A 158 -22.55 -15.49 13.10
N GLN A 159 -23.53 -14.59 13.15
CA GLN A 159 -23.26 -13.16 13.16
C GLN A 159 -22.71 -12.73 14.52
N THR A 160 -21.45 -12.31 14.54
CA THR A 160 -20.87 -11.65 15.71
C THR A 160 -21.05 -10.14 15.61
N GLN A 161 -21.26 -9.49 16.76
CA GLN A 161 -21.32 -8.04 16.84
C GLN A 161 -19.92 -7.47 16.58
N THR A 162 -19.70 -6.96 15.37
CA THR A 162 -18.45 -6.31 14.97
C THR A 162 -18.48 -4.80 15.18
N ASP A 163 -19.67 -4.20 15.13
CA ASP A 163 -19.91 -2.77 15.26
C ASP A 163 -20.90 -2.46 16.39
N ARG A 164 -21.00 -1.17 16.77
CA ARG A 164 -21.98 -0.67 17.75
C ARG A 164 -23.42 -0.61 17.22
N LYS A 165 -23.68 -1.19 16.04
CA LYS A 165 -24.99 -1.13 15.34
C LYS A 165 -26.03 -2.13 15.87
N GLY A 166 -25.63 -3.00 16.81
CA GLY A 166 -26.50 -4.02 17.40
C GLY A 166 -26.66 -5.27 16.52
N LEU A 167 -27.13 -6.36 17.13
CA LEU A 167 -27.44 -7.62 16.46
C LEU A 167 -28.60 -7.42 15.47
N GLY A 168 -28.53 -8.02 14.28
CA GLY A 168 -29.58 -7.93 13.25
C GLY A 168 -29.53 -6.70 12.34
N SER A 169 -28.64 -5.73 12.57
CA SER A 169 -28.49 -4.55 11.69
C SER A 169 -27.88 -4.87 10.32
N SER A 170 -27.18 -6.01 10.18
CA SER A 170 -26.56 -6.43 8.93
C SER A 170 -27.24 -7.67 8.35
N THR A 171 -27.45 -7.69 7.05
CA THR A 171 -27.90 -8.89 6.34
C THR A 171 -26.71 -9.83 6.12
N ALA A 172 -26.65 -10.95 6.84
CA ALA A 172 -25.61 -11.96 6.62
C ALA A 172 -25.87 -12.70 5.31
N LYS A 173 -24.79 -12.86 4.54
CA LYS A 173 -24.72 -13.83 3.46
C LYS A 173 -24.22 -15.14 4.03
N TRP A 174 -25.05 -16.16 3.93
CA TRP A 174 -24.78 -17.48 4.47
C TRP A 174 -24.21 -18.38 3.38
N TRP A 175 -23.18 -19.15 3.71
CA TRP A 175 -22.52 -20.03 2.75
C TRP A 175 -23.47 -21.15 2.27
N SER A 176 -24.26 -21.73 3.18
CA SER A 176 -25.29 -22.73 2.86
C SER A 176 -26.36 -22.24 1.88
N LYS A 177 -26.68 -20.94 1.90
CA LYS A 177 -27.74 -20.32 1.07
C LYS A 177 -27.21 -19.72 -0.23
N ALA A 178 -25.90 -19.61 -0.38
CA ALA A 178 -25.28 -19.01 -1.54
C ALA A 178 -25.13 -20.04 -2.68
N GLU A 179 -25.48 -19.63 -3.90
CA GLU A 179 -25.41 -20.49 -5.08
C GLU A 179 -24.63 -19.84 -6.24
N GLY A 180 -24.09 -20.70 -7.11
CA GLY A 180 -23.43 -20.31 -8.35
C GLY A 180 -22.37 -19.21 -8.20
N LYS A 181 -22.62 -18.05 -8.81
CA LYS A 181 -21.66 -16.92 -8.81
C LYS A 181 -21.44 -16.35 -7.40
N GLU A 182 -22.49 -16.27 -6.59
CA GLU A 182 -22.37 -15.70 -5.25
C GLU A 182 -21.45 -16.53 -4.38
N LYS A 183 -21.63 -17.85 -4.42
CA LYS A 183 -20.78 -18.83 -3.73
C LYS A 183 -19.31 -18.67 -4.14
N ARG A 184 -19.04 -18.57 -5.44
CA ARG A 184 -17.67 -18.32 -5.96
C ARG A 184 -17.09 -17.00 -5.47
N ASP A 185 -17.87 -15.93 -5.47
CA ASP A 185 -17.40 -14.63 -5.00
C ASP A 185 -17.13 -14.61 -3.49
N MET A 186 -17.86 -15.40 -2.69
CA MET A 186 -17.55 -15.61 -1.26
C MET A 186 -16.18 -16.30 -1.07
N VAL A 187 -15.91 -17.40 -1.79
CA VAL A 187 -14.62 -18.10 -1.73
C VAL A 187 -13.47 -17.16 -2.11
N ILE A 188 -13.63 -16.40 -3.19
CA ILE A 188 -12.58 -15.50 -3.68
C ILE A 188 -12.34 -14.34 -2.69
N ASN A 189 -13.40 -13.83 -2.08
CA ASN A 189 -13.25 -12.82 -1.03
C ASN A 189 -12.55 -13.39 0.21
N GLU A 190 -12.79 -14.65 0.57
CA GLU A 190 -12.06 -15.30 1.67
C GLU A 190 -10.57 -15.45 1.36
N ILE A 191 -10.21 -15.89 0.14
CA ILE A 191 -8.82 -15.96 -0.31
C ILE A 191 -8.13 -14.59 -0.23
N ARG A 192 -8.85 -13.52 -0.61
CA ARG A 192 -8.36 -12.13 -0.49
C ARG A 192 -8.12 -11.72 0.96
N LEU A 193 -9.01 -12.12 1.88
CA LEU A 193 -8.85 -11.86 3.31
C LEU A 193 -7.65 -12.64 3.90
N ASN A 194 -7.46 -13.91 3.50
CA ASN A 194 -6.31 -14.72 3.91
C ASN A 194 -4.99 -14.12 3.43
N GLU A 195 -4.94 -13.64 2.19
CA GLU A 195 -3.78 -12.92 1.65
C GLU A 195 -3.48 -11.63 2.41
N ASP A 196 -4.49 -10.86 2.79
CA ASP A 196 -4.30 -9.69 3.65
C ASP A 196 -3.78 -10.06 5.03
N SER A 197 -4.35 -11.09 5.66
CA SER A 197 -3.90 -11.57 6.97
C SER A 197 -2.44 -12.01 6.93
N ARG A 198 -2.03 -12.73 5.87
CA ARG A 198 -0.63 -13.12 5.63
C ARG A 198 0.29 -11.91 5.44
N ARG A 199 -0.17 -10.86 4.76
CA ARG A 199 0.58 -9.60 4.62
C ARG A 199 0.72 -8.88 5.97
N VAL A 200 -0.35 -8.80 6.76
CA VAL A 200 -0.33 -8.16 8.08
C VAL A 200 0.60 -8.91 9.03
N GLN A 201 0.57 -10.25 9.07
CA GLN A 201 1.50 -11.06 9.87
C GLN A 201 2.97 -10.74 9.56
N LYS A 202 3.32 -10.61 8.27
CA LYS A 202 4.67 -10.17 7.85
C LYS A 202 4.98 -8.73 8.28
N ALA A 203 3.97 -7.88 8.40
CA ALA A 203 4.08 -6.49 8.84
C ALA A 203 4.20 -6.35 10.37
N VAL A 204 3.84 -7.34 11.17
CA VAL A 204 4.03 -7.24 12.64
C VAL A 204 5.50 -7.05 12.99
N GLN A 205 6.41 -7.54 12.14
CA GLN A 205 7.85 -7.35 12.28
C GLN A 205 8.35 -5.95 11.84
N GLN A 206 7.52 -5.16 11.14
CA GLN A 206 7.81 -3.80 10.66
C GLN A 206 6.48 -3.13 10.27
N PRO A 207 5.95 -2.01 10.83
CA PRO A 207 6.40 -0.95 11.76
C PRO A 207 5.32 -0.63 12.86
N GLN A 208 5.44 0.51 13.57
CA GLN A 208 4.58 0.95 14.71
C GLN A 208 3.07 1.13 14.43
N TRP A 209 2.62 1.18 13.16
CA TRP A 209 1.21 1.42 12.82
C TRP A 209 0.27 0.23 13.09
N THR A 210 0.81 -0.97 13.27
CA THR A 210 -0.01 -2.15 13.61
C THR A 210 -0.74 -2.00 14.93
N ASN A 211 -0.23 -1.13 15.83
CA ASN A 211 -0.79 -0.89 17.15
C ASN A 211 -1.78 0.28 17.18
N TRP A 212 -2.11 0.87 16.02
CA TRP A 212 -3.02 2.01 15.94
C TRP A 212 -4.47 1.56 15.87
N ASP A 213 -4.96 0.80 16.84
CA ASP A 213 -6.29 0.16 16.77
C ASP A 213 -7.42 1.17 16.54
N ASN A 214 -7.37 2.33 17.20
CA ASN A 214 -8.38 3.38 17.10
C ASN A 214 -8.20 4.36 15.92
N ALA A 215 -7.13 4.22 15.13
CA ALA A 215 -6.91 5.12 14.00
C ALA A 215 -7.81 4.77 12.82
N LEU A 216 -8.56 5.76 12.33
CA LEU A 216 -9.39 5.64 11.14
C LEU A 216 -8.52 5.29 9.92
N GLN A 217 -8.99 4.32 9.15
CA GLN A 217 -8.37 3.96 7.89
C GLN A 217 -8.66 5.03 6.83
N LYS A 218 -7.62 5.47 6.11
CA LYS A 218 -7.75 6.34 4.94
C LYS A 218 -7.53 5.53 3.67
N SER A 219 -8.56 5.39 2.85
CA SER A 219 -8.45 4.80 1.51
C SER A 219 -8.37 5.90 0.44
N LEU A 220 -7.27 5.92 -0.31
CA LEU A 220 -7.14 6.82 -1.45
C LEU A 220 -7.83 6.23 -2.68
N THR A 221 -8.62 7.05 -3.35
CA THR A 221 -9.21 6.79 -4.66
C THR A 221 -8.30 7.29 -5.77
N TRP A 222 -8.51 6.81 -7.00
CA TRP A 222 -7.78 7.34 -8.16
C TRP A 222 -8.08 8.82 -8.41
N ASN A 223 -9.32 9.26 -8.19
CA ASN A 223 -9.71 10.65 -8.35
C ASN A 223 -8.90 11.56 -7.42
N GLU A 224 -8.83 11.22 -6.13
CA GLU A 224 -8.00 11.95 -5.17
C GLU A 224 -6.52 11.94 -5.58
N ILE A 225 -6.00 10.79 -6.02
CA ILE A 225 -4.62 10.65 -6.48
C ILE A 225 -4.33 11.60 -7.65
N TRP A 226 -5.25 11.76 -8.59
CA TRP A 226 -5.09 12.66 -9.73
C TRP A 226 -4.96 14.12 -9.28
N HIS A 227 -5.86 14.58 -8.41
CA HIS A 227 -5.89 15.96 -7.92
C HIS A 227 -4.82 16.28 -6.85
N MET A 228 -4.15 15.28 -6.29
CA MET A 228 -3.06 15.53 -5.34
C MET A 228 -1.87 16.24 -5.97
N ALA A 229 -1.26 17.21 -5.27
CA ALA A 229 0.00 17.80 -5.68
C ALA A 229 1.10 16.73 -5.88
N PRO A 230 2.08 16.97 -6.77
CA PRO A 230 3.27 16.13 -6.89
C PRO A 230 3.92 15.90 -5.52
N LEU A 231 4.43 14.69 -5.27
CA LEU A 231 5.05 14.26 -4.00
C LEU A 231 4.12 14.10 -2.78
N ARG A 232 2.87 14.58 -2.81
CA ARG A 232 1.94 14.45 -1.67
C ARG A 232 1.69 12.98 -1.28
N ILE A 233 1.56 12.08 -2.26
CA ILE A 233 1.39 10.64 -2.03
C ILE A 233 2.64 10.05 -1.38
N SER A 234 3.83 10.42 -1.87
CA SER A 234 5.10 9.98 -1.30
C SER A 234 5.26 10.44 0.14
N PHE A 235 4.95 11.70 0.42
CA PHE A 235 4.96 12.25 1.77
C PHE A 235 3.99 11.50 2.69
N LEU A 236 2.73 11.33 2.27
CA LEU A 236 1.70 10.66 3.06
C LEU A 236 2.04 9.20 3.36
N LYS A 237 2.61 8.48 2.38
CA LYS A 237 3.12 7.12 2.62
C LYS A 237 4.29 7.13 3.60
N ARG A 238 5.25 8.03 3.42
CA ARG A 238 6.40 8.10 4.33
C ARG A 238 6.01 8.47 5.75
N SER A 239 5.00 9.32 5.94
CA SER A 239 4.55 9.72 7.27
C SER A 239 3.84 8.57 8.00
N VAL A 240 2.96 7.83 7.32
CA VAL A 240 2.19 6.73 7.93
C VAL A 240 3.07 5.53 8.28
N TYR A 241 4.07 5.21 7.46
CA TYR A 241 4.89 4.02 7.63
C TYR A 241 6.26 4.30 8.27
N ASP A 242 6.44 5.47 8.91
CA ASP A 242 7.69 5.91 9.54
C ASP A 242 8.92 5.77 8.61
N LEU A 243 8.81 6.32 7.40
CA LEU A 243 9.88 6.37 6.40
C LEU A 243 10.28 7.81 6.05
N LEU A 244 9.93 8.78 6.90
CA LEU A 244 10.44 10.15 6.81
C LEU A 244 11.89 10.20 7.33
N PRO A 245 12.69 11.19 6.89
CA PRO A 245 14.09 11.32 7.28
C PRO A 245 14.27 11.83 8.72
N SER A 246 13.86 11.04 9.71
CA SER A 246 14.22 11.22 11.13
C SER A 246 15.64 10.70 11.37
N ASN A 247 16.37 11.18 12.39
CA ASN A 247 17.74 10.68 12.63
C ASN A 247 17.77 9.16 12.85
N ALA A 248 16.76 8.59 13.53
CA ALA A 248 16.65 7.14 13.67
C ALA A 248 16.59 6.41 12.30
N ASN A 249 15.82 6.95 11.35
CA ASN A 249 15.77 6.39 9.99
C ASN A 249 17.02 6.67 9.18
N LEU A 250 17.65 7.83 9.34
CA LEU A 250 18.91 8.18 8.68
C LEU A 250 20.04 7.25 9.12
N VAL A 251 20.12 6.90 10.41
CA VAL A 251 21.05 5.88 10.93
C VAL A 251 20.75 4.52 10.33
N ARG A 252 19.48 4.10 10.33
CA ARG A 252 19.05 2.84 9.69
C ARG A 252 19.44 2.78 8.20
N TRP A 253 19.47 3.92 7.51
CA TRP A 253 19.88 4.01 6.11
C TRP A 253 21.39 4.23 5.90
N GLY A 254 22.19 4.22 6.96
CA GLY A 254 23.64 4.44 6.90
C GLY A 254 24.03 5.86 6.44
N LYS A 255 23.15 6.84 6.64
CA LYS A 255 23.37 8.24 6.24
C LYS A 255 23.82 9.15 7.37
N LYS A 256 23.68 8.68 8.61
CA LYS A 256 24.07 9.38 9.84
C LYS A 256 24.54 8.32 10.83
N GLU A 257 25.42 8.70 11.75
CA GLU A 257 25.90 7.81 12.81
C GLU A 257 25.04 7.91 14.07
N ASP A 258 24.55 9.12 14.37
CA ASP A 258 23.79 9.40 15.58
C ASP A 258 22.27 9.51 15.34
N LEU A 259 21.50 8.82 16.20
CA LEU A 259 20.04 8.75 16.22
C LEU A 259 19.39 9.77 17.18
N THR A 260 20.17 10.54 17.92
CA THR A 260 19.69 11.48 18.94
C THR A 260 18.99 12.70 18.33
N CYS A 261 18.12 13.31 19.13
CA CYS A 261 17.45 14.55 18.79
C CYS A 261 18.36 15.74 19.13
N PRO A 262 18.59 16.68 18.20
CA PRO A 262 19.46 17.83 18.44
C PRO A 262 18.91 18.79 19.50
N LEU A 263 17.64 18.68 19.88
CA LEU A 263 17.05 19.46 20.96
C LEU A 263 17.26 18.75 22.29
N CYS A 264 16.63 17.59 22.47
CA CYS A 264 16.52 16.94 23.79
C CYS A 264 17.40 15.70 23.98
N GLN A 265 18.30 15.40 23.03
CA GLN A 265 19.24 14.27 23.03
C GLN A 265 18.62 12.86 23.12
N GLY A 266 17.29 12.74 23.22
CA GLY A 266 16.59 11.45 23.15
C GLY A 266 16.53 10.89 21.71
N ARG A 267 16.14 9.62 21.56
CA ARG A 267 15.99 8.97 20.24
C ARG A 267 15.01 9.73 19.34
N GLN A 268 15.47 10.19 18.18
CA GLN A 268 14.67 10.98 17.25
C GLN A 268 13.94 10.09 16.22
N THR A 269 12.74 9.64 16.57
CA THR A 269 11.77 9.05 15.62
C THR A 269 10.91 10.14 14.95
N THR A 270 10.06 9.77 13.99
CA THR A 270 9.10 10.72 13.42
C THR A 270 8.08 11.19 14.44
N GLU A 271 7.53 10.28 15.25
CA GLU A 271 6.66 10.57 16.39
C GLU A 271 7.33 11.57 17.35
N HIS A 272 8.60 11.35 17.66
CA HIS A 272 9.37 12.27 18.51
C HIS A 272 9.41 13.71 17.97
N VAL A 273 9.65 13.88 16.67
CA VAL A 273 9.75 15.20 16.03
C VAL A 273 8.39 15.90 15.91
N LEU A 274 7.31 15.12 15.80
CA LEU A 274 5.97 15.62 15.56
C LEU A 274 5.20 15.93 16.85
N SER A 275 5.39 15.15 17.92
CA SER A 275 4.58 15.27 19.15
C SER A 275 5.33 15.03 20.45
N SER A 276 6.41 14.23 20.47
CA SER A 276 6.90 13.66 21.74
C SER A 276 8.23 14.26 22.25
N CYS A 277 8.81 15.26 21.57
CA CYS A 277 9.99 15.98 22.06
C CYS A 277 9.65 16.95 23.21
N LYS A 278 10.24 16.72 24.38
CA LYS A 278 10.03 17.53 25.61
C LYS A 278 10.43 19.00 25.44
N ILE A 279 11.57 19.26 24.81
CA ILE A 279 12.07 20.64 24.61
C ILE A 279 11.24 21.37 23.54
N ALA A 280 10.78 20.66 22.50
CA ALA A 280 9.89 21.26 21.51
C ALA A 280 8.53 21.64 22.12
N LEU A 281 8.04 20.84 23.08
CA LEU A 281 6.83 21.14 23.84
C LEU A 281 7.00 22.37 24.73
N SER A 282 8.06 22.42 25.55
CA SER A 282 8.29 23.53 26.48
C SER A 282 8.54 24.86 25.76
N GLN A 283 9.19 24.84 24.60
CA GLN A 283 9.40 26.01 23.75
C GLN A 283 8.17 26.43 22.93
N GLY A 284 7.01 25.77 23.09
CA GLY A 284 5.78 26.10 22.37
C GLY A 284 5.83 25.85 20.86
N ARG A 285 6.79 25.06 20.36
CA ARG A 285 6.97 24.83 18.91
C ARG A 285 5.78 24.11 18.28
N TYR A 286 5.14 23.21 19.02
CA TYR A 286 3.93 22.52 18.54
C TYR A 286 2.77 23.49 18.39
N THR A 287 2.55 24.35 19.37
CA THR A 287 1.53 25.42 19.31
C THR A 287 1.78 26.33 18.12
N TRP A 288 3.03 26.75 17.90
CA TRP A 288 3.39 27.57 16.75
C TRP A 288 3.10 26.87 15.41
N ARG A 289 3.52 25.60 15.25
CA ARG A 289 3.24 24.81 14.03
C ARG A 289 1.75 24.64 13.78
N HIS A 290 1.00 24.32 14.84
CA HIS A 290 -0.44 24.17 14.80
C HIS A 290 -1.13 25.46 14.36
N ASN A 291 -0.80 26.59 15.00
CA ASN A 291 -1.38 27.88 14.67
C ASN A 291 -1.01 28.33 13.26
N ARG A 292 0.21 28.02 12.79
CA ARG A 292 0.57 28.28 11.39
C ARG A 292 -0.30 27.50 10.41
N VAL A 293 -0.58 26.23 10.67
CA VAL A 293 -1.50 25.44 9.82
C VAL A 293 -2.92 26.02 9.88
N LEU A 294 -3.40 26.40 11.06
CA LEU A 294 -4.72 27.03 11.18
C LEU A 294 -4.82 28.36 10.43
N GLN A 295 -3.75 29.17 10.41
CA GLN A 295 -3.72 30.43 9.65
C GLN A 295 -3.89 30.19 8.15
N GLU A 296 -3.17 29.21 7.60
CA GLU A 296 -3.29 28.86 6.17
C GLU A 296 -4.69 28.31 5.84
N LEU A 297 -5.26 27.47 6.71
CA LEU A 297 -6.62 26.96 6.54
C LEU A 297 -7.66 28.09 6.62
N ALA A 298 -7.52 29.01 7.57
CA ALA A 298 -8.40 30.14 7.71
C ALA A 298 -8.33 31.05 6.47
N ALA A 299 -7.13 31.31 5.94
CA ALA A 299 -6.96 32.07 4.70
C ALA A 299 -7.68 31.41 3.51
N ILE A 300 -7.58 30.08 3.35
CA ILE A 300 -8.29 29.34 2.30
C ILE A 300 -9.81 29.43 2.46
N ILE A 301 -10.31 29.37 3.69
CA ILE A 301 -11.75 29.45 3.97
C ILE A 301 -12.27 30.87 3.73
N SER A 302 -11.57 31.90 4.20
CA SER A 302 -11.96 33.30 3.99
C SER A 302 -11.94 33.68 2.51
N THR A 303 -10.92 33.23 1.75
CA THR A 303 -10.91 33.42 0.29
C THR A 303 -12.07 32.71 -0.41
N ALA A 304 -12.43 31.49 0.02
CA ALA A 304 -13.60 30.79 -0.50
C ALA A 304 -14.94 31.48 -0.16
N LYS A 305 -15.01 32.25 0.92
CA LYS A 305 -16.16 33.06 1.33
C LYS A 305 -16.21 34.47 0.72
N GLY A 306 -15.16 34.88 0.01
CA GLY A 306 -15.04 36.25 -0.52
C GLY A 306 -14.62 37.31 0.50
N GLU A 307 -14.12 36.89 1.67
CA GLU A 307 -13.62 37.78 2.72
C GLU A 307 -12.16 38.17 2.42
N THR A 308 -11.85 39.47 2.43
CA THR A 308 -10.48 40.00 2.18
C THR A 308 -9.60 40.04 3.44
N THR A 309 -10.17 39.83 4.63
CA THR A 309 -9.46 39.88 5.90
C THR A 309 -9.12 38.48 6.43
N ILE A 310 -7.83 38.15 6.47
CA ILE A 310 -7.34 36.89 7.05
C ILE A 310 -7.32 37.03 8.58
N PRO A 311 -8.03 36.18 9.34
CA PRO A 311 -8.00 36.25 10.80
C PRO A 311 -6.61 35.92 11.34
N ASN A 312 -6.05 36.84 12.14
CA ASN A 312 -4.72 36.70 12.70
C ASN A 312 -4.75 35.79 13.94
N ILE A 313 -4.41 34.51 13.76
CA ILE A 313 -4.32 33.54 14.85
C ILE A 313 -2.95 33.72 15.55
N HIS A 314 -2.84 34.72 16.42
CA HIS A 314 -1.64 34.88 17.25
C HIS A 314 -1.54 33.81 18.33
N ASN A 315 -0.30 33.42 18.66
CA ASN A 315 0.01 32.64 19.85
C ASN A 315 -0.39 33.46 21.08
N ARG A 316 -1.63 33.30 21.57
CA ARG A 316 -1.95 33.70 22.95
C ARG A 316 -1.14 32.76 23.84
N GLY A 317 0.04 33.21 24.25
CA GLY A 317 0.88 32.49 25.19
C GLY A 317 0.06 32.18 26.43
N ARG A 318 0.02 30.91 26.84
CA ARG A 318 -0.30 30.58 28.22
C ARG A 318 0.78 31.24 29.07
N ARG A 319 0.40 32.29 29.80
CA ARG A 319 1.03 32.60 31.09
C ARG A 319 0.74 31.44 32.03
#